data_AF-A0A0A1VF42-F1
#
_entry.id   AF-A0A0A1VF42-F1
#
_cell.length_a   1.000
_cell.length_b   1.000
_cell.length_c   1.000
_cell.angle_alpha   90.00
_cell.angle_beta   90.00
_cell.angle_gamma   90.00
#
_symmetry.space_group_name_H-M   'P 1'
#
loop_
_entity.id
_entity.type
_entity.pdbx_description
1 polymer ?
#
loop_
_entity_poly.entity_id
_entity_poly.type
_entity_poly.pdbx_seq_one_letter_code
_entity_poly.pdbx_strand_id
1 'polypeptide(L)'
;MASAVLENTLKARFDEPASPMQRVIEQAPYYPRCSDDKTATKQRPTSYAVRWPYMQVNRPGMVSWLVFDCDHADVFRWDAAGLPPPNLIVANRTGGPGFHLFYAITPVCTTEKAREHPQRYMRAIRDRMVELLGADPNYHGGGVTKTPGHAWWHTIELHPHEYSLGELNEYFELPKEERRFGKVPDLSLHHHARHATLFHELRYFAYSIVNGMKEQSSYDAFYQRLLTEAQRLNDYGSKRGFIDLKRMVPHTDLRASQVRATVRSIARWTWDKYTGDGRCNRGVMRLSKALPLVERQRLAAERTHGERSAATAARIQAACGLLRAKGEALTQTALAALTRLSRQTVAKYQQLIDEFTSRVAEAPAPKEEAAGQPVIVKFATRQITAPPAAAGESGTSAVQREPSRPALRLVVGGPAPPLDSS
;
A
#
# COMPACT_ATOMS: atom_id res chain seq x y z
N MET A 1 -19.95 25.28 -35.85
CA MET A 1 -18.96 24.96 -34.80
C MET A 1 -18.11 23.80 -35.28
N ALA A 2 -16.78 23.98 -35.31
CA ALA A 2 -15.87 22.90 -35.67
C ALA A 2 -16.05 21.71 -34.72
N SER A 3 -16.01 20.49 -35.24
CA SER A 3 -16.12 19.27 -34.42
C SER A 3 -15.00 19.23 -33.39
N ALA A 4 -15.35 19.11 -32.11
CA ALA A 4 -14.38 18.86 -31.04
C ALA A 4 -13.77 17.45 -31.11
N VAL A 5 -14.34 16.57 -31.94
CA VAL A 5 -13.80 15.22 -32.22
C VAL A 5 -12.85 15.31 -33.39
N LEU A 6 -11.55 15.19 -33.12
CA LEU A 6 -10.48 15.29 -34.11
C LEU A 6 -9.60 14.04 -34.06
N GLU A 7 -8.97 13.67 -35.17
CA GLU A 7 -7.98 12.59 -35.12
C GLU A 7 -6.82 12.97 -34.20
N ASN A 8 -6.35 12.01 -33.41
CA ASN A 8 -5.25 12.24 -32.47
C ASN A 8 -3.94 12.41 -33.26
N THR A 9 -3.26 13.53 -33.03
CA THR A 9 -2.04 13.91 -33.79
C THR A 9 -0.85 13.00 -33.49
N LEU A 10 -0.89 12.28 -32.37
CA LEU A 10 0.15 11.35 -31.92
C LEU A 10 -0.34 9.90 -31.94
N LYS A 11 -1.33 9.57 -32.79
CA LYS A 11 -1.93 8.23 -32.84
C LYS A 11 -0.90 7.10 -32.98
N ALA A 12 0.12 7.27 -33.83
CA ALA A 12 1.16 6.27 -34.03
C ALA A 12 1.99 5.98 -32.76
N ARG A 13 2.08 6.94 -31.82
CA ARG A 13 2.81 6.77 -30.56
C ARG A 13 2.09 5.82 -29.60
N PHE A 14 0.78 5.63 -29.75
CA PHE A 14 0.03 4.66 -28.95
C PHE A 14 0.45 3.21 -29.21
N ASP A 15 1.02 2.93 -30.38
CA ASP A 15 1.48 1.59 -30.77
C ASP A 15 2.98 1.38 -30.46
N GLU A 16 3.69 2.42 -30.03
CA GLU A 16 5.11 2.35 -29.73
C GLU A 16 5.36 1.70 -28.36
N PRO A 17 6.10 0.58 -28.31
CA PRO A 17 6.28 -0.20 -27.09
C PRO A 17 7.00 0.61 -26.01
N ALA A 18 6.51 0.48 -24.78
CA ALA A 18 7.00 1.17 -23.60
C ALA A 18 6.96 2.71 -23.70
N SER A 19 6.17 3.30 -24.60
CA SER A 19 5.97 4.76 -24.60
C SER A 19 4.97 5.19 -23.52
N PRO A 20 5.10 6.41 -22.96
CA PRO A 20 4.07 6.98 -22.08
C PRO A 20 2.70 7.05 -22.73
N MET A 21 2.67 7.28 -24.05
CA MET A 21 1.44 7.34 -24.84
C MET A 21 0.75 5.98 -24.90
N GLN A 22 1.48 4.89 -25.21
CA GLN A 22 0.93 3.53 -25.14
C GLN A 22 0.32 3.24 -23.76
N ARG A 23 1.02 3.62 -22.69
CA ARG A 23 0.53 3.44 -21.31
C ARG A 23 -0.78 4.19 -21.06
N VAL A 24 -1.04 5.33 -21.69
CA VAL A 24 -2.35 6.03 -21.58
C VAL A 24 -3.49 5.13 -22.06
N ILE A 25 -3.30 4.42 -23.18
CA ILE A 25 -4.32 3.49 -23.71
C ILE A 25 -4.44 2.25 -22.84
N GLU A 26 -3.31 1.68 -22.43
CA GLU A 26 -3.30 0.50 -21.58
C GLU A 26 -3.99 0.76 -20.25
N GLN A 27 -3.68 1.89 -19.59
CA GLN A 27 -4.19 2.20 -18.25
C GLN A 27 -5.54 2.92 -18.25
N ALA A 28 -6.04 3.35 -19.41
CA ALA A 28 -7.39 3.87 -19.50
C ALA A 28 -8.43 2.75 -19.27
N PRO A 29 -9.66 3.10 -18.82
CA PRO A 29 -10.80 2.19 -18.87
C PRO A 29 -11.04 1.69 -20.31
N TYR A 30 -11.77 0.59 -20.49
CA TYR A 30 -12.20 0.14 -21.83
C TYR A 30 -13.23 1.10 -22.46
N TYR A 31 -14.09 1.68 -21.62
CA TYR A 31 -15.01 2.77 -21.96
C TYR A 31 -14.73 4.00 -21.08
N PRO A 32 -13.68 4.77 -21.36
CA PRO A 32 -13.42 6.00 -20.61
C PRO A 32 -14.54 7.00 -20.79
N ARG A 33 -14.74 7.84 -19.76
CA ARG A 33 -15.51 9.07 -19.93
C ARG A 33 -14.74 10.05 -20.80
N CYS A 34 -15.44 10.79 -21.65
CA CYS A 34 -14.86 11.82 -22.51
C CYS A 34 -15.84 12.97 -22.74
N SER A 35 -15.32 14.16 -23.04
CA SER A 35 -16.12 15.37 -23.32
C SER A 35 -15.29 16.43 -24.04
N ASP A 36 -15.97 17.48 -24.51
CA ASP A 36 -15.40 18.69 -25.10
C ASP A 36 -15.23 19.85 -24.09
N ASP A 37 -15.92 19.80 -22.95
CA ASP A 37 -16.02 20.91 -21.98
C ASP A 37 -15.70 20.51 -20.51
N LYS A 38 -14.79 19.55 -20.29
CA LYS A 38 -14.45 18.97 -18.97
C LYS A 38 -15.61 18.29 -18.19
N THR A 39 -16.86 18.25 -18.70
CA THR A 39 -18.02 17.69 -17.96
C THR A 39 -18.11 16.16 -17.93
N ALA A 40 -17.26 15.45 -18.68
CA ALA A 40 -17.20 13.98 -18.71
C ALA A 40 -18.53 13.28 -19.09
N THR A 41 -19.32 13.89 -19.98
CA THR A 41 -20.71 13.50 -20.30
C THR A 41 -20.83 12.20 -21.08
N LYS A 42 -19.83 11.83 -21.89
CA LYS A 42 -19.93 10.72 -22.85
C LYS A 42 -19.05 9.55 -22.41
N GLN A 43 -19.44 8.33 -22.78
CA GLN A 43 -18.60 7.13 -22.67
C GLN A 43 -18.40 6.53 -24.06
N ARG A 44 -17.16 6.22 -24.41
CA ARG A 44 -16.76 5.72 -25.73
C ARG A 44 -15.62 4.70 -25.58
N PRO A 45 -15.46 3.74 -26.51
CA PRO A 45 -14.29 2.88 -26.53
C PRO A 45 -12.99 3.70 -26.51
N THR A 46 -11.95 3.23 -25.84
CA THR A 46 -10.68 3.96 -25.69
C THR A 46 -10.10 4.43 -27.02
N SER A 47 -10.13 3.57 -28.05
CA SER A 47 -9.67 3.87 -29.41
C SER A 47 -10.41 5.04 -30.07
N TYR A 48 -11.63 5.36 -29.63
CA TYR A 48 -12.40 6.51 -30.07
C TYR A 48 -12.29 7.69 -29.11
N ALA A 49 -12.18 7.44 -27.81
CA ALA A 49 -12.13 8.47 -26.77
C ALA A 49 -10.89 9.37 -26.89
N VAL A 50 -9.77 8.86 -27.40
CA VAL A 50 -8.54 9.64 -27.68
C VAL A 50 -8.73 10.78 -28.69
N ARG A 51 -9.85 10.77 -29.41
CA ARG A 51 -10.25 11.81 -30.37
C ARG A 51 -10.98 12.97 -29.71
N TRP A 52 -11.29 12.88 -28.42
CA TRP A 52 -11.91 13.94 -27.63
C TRP A 52 -10.83 14.72 -26.88
N PRO A 53 -11.01 16.03 -26.64
CA PRO A 53 -10.03 16.85 -25.95
C PRO A 53 -9.90 16.49 -24.47
N TYR A 54 -10.96 15.97 -23.84
CA TYR A 54 -10.88 15.49 -22.46
C TYR A 54 -11.27 14.03 -22.37
N MET A 55 -10.45 13.22 -21.70
CA MET A 55 -10.71 11.80 -21.47
C MET A 55 -10.28 11.34 -20.07
N GLN A 56 -10.91 10.28 -19.59
CA GLN A 56 -10.50 9.57 -18.39
C GLN A 56 -9.30 8.66 -18.71
N VAL A 57 -8.22 8.78 -17.94
CA VAL A 57 -6.97 8.01 -18.16
C VAL A 57 -6.70 6.93 -17.10
N ASN A 58 -7.37 6.99 -15.95
CA ASN A 58 -7.26 5.99 -14.88
C ASN A 58 -8.47 5.06 -14.89
N ARG A 59 -8.25 3.75 -14.73
CA ARG A 59 -9.31 2.74 -14.61
C ARG A 59 -10.16 2.95 -13.34
N PRO A 60 -11.44 2.56 -13.34
CA PRO A 60 -12.22 2.56 -12.10
C PRO A 60 -11.58 1.66 -11.05
N GLY A 61 -11.37 2.18 -9.84
CA GLY A 61 -10.79 1.43 -8.72
C GLY A 61 -9.26 1.23 -8.80
N MET A 62 -8.57 1.87 -9.75
CA MET A 62 -7.11 1.80 -9.84
C MET A 62 -6.51 3.11 -10.35
N VAL A 63 -5.47 3.60 -9.70
CA VAL A 63 -4.74 4.81 -10.09
C VAL A 63 -3.36 4.38 -10.59
N SER A 64 -3.12 4.59 -11.88
CA SER A 64 -1.85 4.29 -12.56
C SER A 64 -1.12 5.57 -13.00
N TRP A 65 -1.84 6.69 -13.01
CA TRP A 65 -1.37 8.03 -13.33
C TRP A 65 -1.73 8.99 -12.20
N LEU A 66 -0.74 9.69 -11.64
CA LEU A 66 -0.98 10.92 -10.88
C LEU A 66 -1.00 12.08 -11.87
N VAL A 67 -2.15 12.74 -11.98
CA VAL A 67 -2.37 13.85 -12.90
C VAL A 67 -2.60 15.11 -12.09
N PHE A 68 -1.89 16.18 -12.45
CA PHE A 68 -1.96 17.48 -11.78
C PHE A 68 -2.42 18.54 -12.79
N ASP A 69 -3.57 19.19 -12.54
CA ASP A 69 -4.06 20.33 -13.34
C ASP A 69 -3.44 21.61 -12.77
N CYS A 70 -2.62 22.29 -13.57
CA CYS A 70 -1.88 23.48 -13.18
C CYS A 70 -2.36 24.69 -14.00
N ASP A 71 -2.95 25.68 -13.34
CA ASP A 71 -3.52 26.87 -13.97
C ASP A 71 -2.54 28.05 -14.10
N HIS A 72 -1.23 27.82 -13.98
CA HIS A 72 -0.18 28.82 -14.20
C HIS A 72 0.55 28.60 -15.53
N ALA A 73 1.44 29.53 -15.90
CA ALA A 73 2.22 29.47 -17.14
C ALA A 73 3.53 28.68 -17.02
N ASP A 74 4.05 28.48 -15.80
CA ASP A 74 5.33 27.80 -15.58
C ASP A 74 5.20 26.27 -15.70
N VAL A 75 5.34 25.77 -16.93
CA VAL A 75 5.28 24.33 -17.26
C VAL A 75 6.42 23.51 -16.65
N PHE A 76 7.55 24.15 -16.33
CA PHE A 76 8.76 23.52 -15.80
C PHE A 76 8.91 23.68 -14.28
N ARG A 77 7.86 24.15 -13.60
CA ARG A 77 7.85 24.34 -12.14
C ARG A 77 8.28 23.11 -11.35
N TRP A 78 8.04 21.90 -11.87
CA TRP A 78 8.50 20.66 -11.25
C TRP A 78 10.02 20.63 -11.05
N ASP A 79 10.80 21.16 -12.00
CA ASP A 79 12.26 21.22 -11.92
C ASP A 79 12.70 22.21 -10.84
N ALA A 80 12.10 23.40 -10.83
CA ALA A 80 12.34 24.43 -9.81
C ALA A 80 11.92 23.96 -8.40
N ALA A 81 10.91 23.10 -8.30
CA ALA A 81 10.45 22.50 -7.06
C ALA A 81 11.29 21.28 -6.61
N GLY A 82 12.31 20.88 -7.39
CA GLY A 82 13.16 19.73 -7.10
C GLY A 82 12.44 18.39 -7.25
N LEU A 83 11.34 18.34 -7.99
CA LEU A 83 10.59 17.12 -8.28
C LEU A 83 11.21 16.37 -9.47
N PRO A 84 11.02 15.03 -9.56
CA PRO A 84 11.45 14.30 -10.74
C PRO A 84 10.68 14.78 -11.98
N PRO A 85 11.23 14.57 -13.20
CA PRO A 85 10.52 14.92 -14.42
C PRO A 85 9.17 14.16 -14.52
N PRO A 86 8.10 14.81 -15.00
CA PRO A 86 6.87 14.12 -15.35
C PRO A 86 7.08 13.27 -16.62
N ASN A 87 6.24 12.27 -16.83
CA ASN A 87 6.27 11.47 -18.05
C ASN A 87 5.70 12.23 -19.26
N LEU A 88 4.58 12.93 -19.03
CA LEU A 88 3.89 13.72 -20.05
C LEU A 88 3.57 15.11 -19.52
N ILE A 89 3.64 16.08 -20.42
CA ILE A 89 3.13 17.43 -20.24
C ILE A 89 2.09 17.68 -21.32
N VAL A 90 0.88 18.05 -20.94
CA VAL A 90 -0.22 18.36 -21.87
C VAL A 90 -0.67 19.80 -21.64
N ALA A 91 -0.16 20.71 -22.45
CA ALA A 91 -0.36 22.15 -22.32
C ALA A 91 -1.28 22.71 -23.41
N ASN A 92 -1.71 23.96 -23.23
CA ASN A 92 -2.42 24.68 -24.29
C ASN A 92 -1.45 25.06 -25.43
N ARG A 93 -1.84 24.85 -26.70
CA ARG A 93 -1.00 25.19 -27.87
C ARG A 93 -0.73 26.68 -28.02
N THR A 94 -1.68 27.52 -27.60
CA THR A 94 -1.57 28.98 -27.78
C THR A 94 -0.74 29.66 -26.68
N GLY A 95 -0.08 28.90 -25.80
CA GLY A 95 0.81 29.45 -24.77
C GLY A 95 0.10 30.12 -23.58
N GLY A 96 -1.18 29.81 -23.35
CA GLY A 96 -1.95 30.30 -22.20
C GLY A 96 -1.81 29.44 -20.94
N PRO A 97 -2.29 29.93 -19.77
CA PRO A 97 -2.33 29.18 -18.52
C PRO A 97 -3.17 27.89 -18.66
N GLY A 98 -2.84 26.87 -17.87
CA GLY A 98 -3.57 25.60 -17.85
C GLY A 98 -2.84 24.48 -18.61
N PHE A 99 -2.14 23.63 -17.88
CA PHE A 99 -1.51 22.42 -18.40
C PHE A 99 -1.66 21.28 -17.40
N HIS A 100 -1.59 20.04 -17.89
CA HIS A 100 -1.64 18.86 -17.05
C HIS A 100 -0.28 18.16 -17.06
N LEU A 101 0.22 17.83 -15.87
CA LEU A 101 1.40 16.97 -15.69
C LEU A 101 0.96 15.55 -15.37
N PHE A 102 1.62 14.56 -15.97
CA PHE A 102 1.33 13.15 -15.76
C PHE A 102 2.57 12.45 -15.21
N TYR A 103 2.40 11.79 -14.06
CA TYR A 103 3.38 10.89 -13.47
C TYR A 103 2.84 9.47 -13.50
N ALA A 104 3.51 8.59 -14.24
CA ALA A 104 3.23 7.16 -14.26
C ALA A 104 3.70 6.57 -12.94
N ILE A 105 2.78 5.93 -12.21
CA ILE A 105 3.10 5.26 -10.95
C ILE A 105 2.81 3.77 -11.04
N THR A 106 3.46 2.99 -10.18
CA THR A 106 3.02 1.61 -9.92
C THR A 106 1.56 1.62 -9.47
N PRO A 107 0.66 0.91 -10.18
CA PRO A 107 -0.78 1.08 -9.97
C PRO A 107 -1.24 0.79 -8.53
N VAL A 108 -2.03 1.72 -7.97
CA VAL A 108 -2.60 1.60 -6.63
C VAL A 108 -4.08 1.28 -6.73
N CYS A 109 -4.51 0.17 -6.13
CA CYS A 109 -5.92 -0.20 -6.06
C CYS A 109 -6.67 0.69 -5.04
N THR A 110 -7.69 1.40 -5.51
CA THR A 110 -8.50 2.37 -4.74
C THR A 110 -9.90 1.85 -4.39
N THR A 111 -10.18 0.57 -4.64
CA THR A 111 -11.44 -0.06 -4.19
C THR A 111 -11.51 -0.12 -2.65
N GLU A 112 -12.73 -0.15 -2.11
CA GLU A 112 -12.96 -0.23 -0.65
C GLU A 112 -12.36 -1.49 0.00
N LYS A 113 -12.22 -2.57 -0.77
CA LYS A 113 -11.64 -3.84 -0.29
C LYS A 113 -10.10 -3.85 -0.30
N ALA A 114 -9.47 -2.87 -0.94
CA ALA A 114 -8.03 -2.80 -1.04
C ALA A 114 -7.39 -2.31 0.26
N ARG A 115 -6.08 -2.55 0.39
CA ARG A 115 -5.32 -2.17 1.59
C ARG A 115 -5.32 -0.64 1.72
N GLU A 116 -5.71 -0.14 2.89
CA GLU A 116 -5.78 1.30 3.16
C GLU A 116 -4.41 1.98 3.09
N HIS A 117 -3.35 1.28 3.53
CA HIS A 117 -2.01 1.88 3.67
C HIS A 117 -1.44 2.42 2.35
N PRO A 118 -1.36 1.65 1.24
CA PRO A 118 -0.97 2.20 -0.07
C PRO A 118 -1.83 3.37 -0.53
N GLN A 119 -3.15 3.34 -0.30
CA GLN A 119 -4.04 4.42 -0.71
C GLN A 119 -3.75 5.71 0.08
N ARG A 120 -3.55 5.60 1.39
CA ARG A 120 -3.20 6.73 2.25
C ARG A 120 -1.84 7.31 1.86
N TYR A 121 -0.85 6.45 1.60
CA TYR A 121 0.48 6.89 1.19
C TYR A 121 0.47 7.62 -0.16
N MET A 122 -0.25 7.06 -1.15
CA MET A 122 -0.46 7.71 -2.45
C MET A 122 -1.13 9.09 -2.30
N ARG A 123 -2.18 9.20 -1.45
CA ARG A 123 -2.83 10.49 -1.19
C ARG A 123 -1.87 11.50 -0.59
N ALA A 124 -1.08 11.12 0.41
CA ALA A 124 -0.10 12.00 1.05
C ALA A 124 0.96 12.52 0.04
N ILE A 125 1.49 11.63 -0.81
CA ILE A 125 2.42 11.99 -1.89
C ILE A 125 1.78 12.97 -2.85
N ARG A 126 0.57 12.66 -3.33
CA ARG A 126 -0.18 13.53 -4.24
C ARG A 126 -0.39 14.90 -3.62
N ASP A 127 -0.89 14.96 -2.38
CA ASP A 127 -1.20 16.22 -1.70
C ASP A 127 0.07 17.09 -1.57
N ARG A 128 1.20 16.48 -1.23
CA ARG A 128 2.49 17.19 -1.19
C ARG A 128 2.95 17.67 -2.57
N MET A 129 2.77 16.85 -3.61
CA MET A 129 3.10 17.26 -4.97
C MET A 129 2.16 18.36 -5.48
N VAL A 130 0.88 18.37 -5.11
CA VAL A 130 -0.07 19.46 -5.42
C VAL A 130 0.46 20.78 -4.87
N GLU A 131 0.91 20.81 -3.61
CA GLU A 131 1.49 22.02 -2.99
C GLU A 131 2.75 22.50 -3.74
N LEU A 132 3.68 21.58 -4.01
CA LEU A 132 4.96 21.90 -4.66
C LEU A 132 4.77 22.38 -6.11
N LEU A 133 3.86 21.75 -6.84
CA LEU A 133 3.53 22.07 -8.23
C LEU A 133 2.58 23.26 -8.35
N GLY A 134 1.97 23.74 -7.26
CA GLY A 134 0.91 24.76 -7.35
C GLY A 134 -0.28 24.32 -8.19
N ALA A 135 -0.63 23.03 -8.13
CA ALA A 135 -1.75 22.44 -8.85
C ALA A 135 -3.10 22.69 -8.14
N ASP A 136 -4.22 22.50 -8.84
CA ASP A 136 -5.56 22.60 -8.24
C ASP A 136 -5.78 21.50 -7.18
N PRO A 137 -5.98 21.84 -5.89
CA PRO A 137 -6.23 20.86 -4.84
C PRO A 137 -7.57 20.11 -4.98
N ASN A 138 -8.55 20.68 -5.70
CA ASN A 138 -9.84 20.06 -5.94
C ASN A 138 -9.79 19.04 -7.10
N TYR A 139 -8.71 19.05 -7.88
CA TYR A 139 -8.50 18.08 -8.94
C TYR A 139 -7.96 16.76 -8.37
N HIS A 140 -8.86 15.80 -8.14
CA HIS A 140 -8.48 14.51 -7.53
C HIS A 140 -8.06 13.43 -8.54
N GLY A 141 -7.89 13.75 -9.83
CA GLY A 141 -7.45 12.80 -10.86
C GLY A 141 -8.44 11.68 -11.23
N GLY A 142 -9.64 11.68 -10.63
CA GLY A 142 -10.73 10.73 -10.93
C GLY A 142 -11.70 11.20 -12.02
N GLY A 143 -11.55 12.43 -12.50
CA GLY A 143 -12.35 13.01 -13.59
C GLY A 143 -11.73 12.80 -14.97
N VAL A 144 -12.09 13.66 -15.93
CA VAL A 144 -11.41 13.74 -17.22
C VAL A 144 -10.17 14.63 -17.11
N THR A 145 -9.16 14.33 -17.92
CA THR A 145 -7.91 15.09 -18.07
C THR A 145 -7.76 15.56 -19.52
N LYS A 146 -6.90 16.55 -19.79
CA LYS A 146 -6.51 16.89 -21.16
C LYS A 146 -5.95 15.65 -21.86
N THR A 147 -6.56 15.24 -22.95
CA THR A 147 -6.19 14.04 -23.70
C THR A 147 -4.81 14.19 -24.35
N PRO A 148 -3.81 13.38 -23.98
CA PRO A 148 -2.51 13.41 -24.66
C PRO A 148 -2.65 13.17 -26.17
N GLY A 149 -1.97 13.99 -26.98
CA GLY A 149 -1.95 13.91 -28.44
C GLY A 149 -3.17 14.51 -29.15
N HIS A 150 -4.20 14.96 -28.43
CA HIS A 150 -5.34 15.64 -29.06
C HIS A 150 -4.93 16.97 -29.70
N ALA A 151 -5.54 17.32 -30.84
CA ALA A 151 -5.15 18.50 -31.63
C ALA A 151 -5.28 19.84 -30.88
N TRP A 152 -6.18 19.95 -29.88
CA TRP A 152 -6.32 21.15 -29.04
C TRP A 152 -5.12 21.38 -28.11
N TRP A 153 -4.37 20.32 -27.78
CA TRP A 153 -3.31 20.37 -26.81
C TRP A 153 -1.95 20.17 -27.45
N HIS A 154 -0.94 20.73 -26.80
CA HIS A 154 0.46 20.41 -27.07
C HIS A 154 0.89 19.35 -26.08
N THR A 155 1.30 18.18 -26.58
CA THR A 155 1.78 17.09 -25.74
C THR A 155 3.28 16.93 -25.92
N ILE A 156 3.99 16.95 -24.79
CA ILE A 156 5.44 16.70 -24.72
C ILE A 156 5.62 15.40 -23.95
N GLU A 157 6.33 14.44 -24.56
CA GLU A 157 6.76 13.21 -23.92
C GLU A 157 8.19 13.37 -23.40
N LEU A 158 8.43 13.06 -22.13
CA LEU A 158 9.78 13.20 -21.53
C LEU A 158 10.47 11.84 -21.38
N HIS A 159 9.80 10.88 -20.72
CA HIS A 159 10.37 9.55 -20.48
C HIS A 159 9.31 8.49 -20.14
N PRO A 160 9.61 7.19 -20.32
CA PRO A 160 8.69 6.09 -20.04
C PRO A 160 8.72 5.54 -18.60
N HIS A 161 9.66 5.99 -17.78
CA HIS A 161 9.87 5.46 -16.42
C HIS A 161 8.61 5.42 -15.55
N GLU A 162 8.39 4.30 -14.86
CA GLU A 162 7.30 4.13 -13.90
C GLU A 162 7.83 4.36 -12.49
N TYR A 163 7.32 5.41 -11.83
CA TYR A 163 7.74 5.76 -10.48
C TYR A 163 7.10 4.86 -9.43
N SER A 164 7.89 4.39 -8.48
CA SER A 164 7.33 3.87 -7.24
C SER A 164 6.90 5.02 -6.32
N LEU A 165 5.91 4.80 -5.45
CA LEU A 165 5.54 5.80 -4.45
C LEU A 165 6.71 6.12 -3.49
N GLY A 166 7.55 5.13 -3.19
CA GLY A 166 8.74 5.33 -2.37
C GLY A 166 9.73 6.27 -3.04
N GLU A 167 9.97 6.08 -4.33
CA GLU A 167 10.86 6.90 -5.15
C GLU A 167 10.39 8.36 -5.24
N LEU A 168 9.10 8.61 -5.49
CA LEU A 168 8.57 9.98 -5.49
C LEU A 168 8.78 10.68 -4.14
N ASN A 169 8.69 9.93 -3.06
CA ASN A 169 8.90 10.42 -1.70
C ASN A 169 10.39 10.62 -1.33
N GLU A 170 11.34 10.27 -2.19
CA GLU A 170 12.76 10.62 -1.98
C GLU A 170 13.03 12.11 -2.26
N TYR A 171 12.17 12.76 -3.06
CA TYR A 171 12.34 14.15 -3.49
C TYR A 171 11.77 15.19 -2.49
N PHE A 172 10.98 14.75 -1.51
CA PHE A 172 10.41 15.63 -0.50
C PHE A 172 10.09 14.88 0.78
N GLU A 173 10.13 15.60 1.90
CA GLU A 173 9.62 15.06 3.15
C GLU A 173 8.11 15.20 3.22
N LEU A 174 7.42 14.09 3.46
CA LEU A 174 6.01 14.13 3.83
C LEU A 174 5.87 14.77 5.22
N PRO A 175 4.91 15.69 5.41
CA PRO A 175 4.58 16.18 6.72
C PRO A 175 4.34 14.99 7.65
N LYS A 176 5.04 14.96 8.79
CA LYS A 176 4.77 13.94 9.80
C LYS A 176 3.30 14.06 10.17
N GLU A 177 2.52 13.04 9.84
CA GLU A 177 1.19 12.89 10.43
C GLU A 177 1.40 12.91 11.94
N GLU A 178 1.11 14.05 12.58
CA GLU A 178 1.00 14.10 14.02
C GLU A 178 -0.01 13.03 14.36
N ARG A 179 0.44 11.98 15.05
CA ARG A 179 -0.42 10.89 15.49
C ARG A 179 -1.58 11.55 16.25
N ARG A 180 -2.76 11.58 15.64
CA ARG A 180 -4.00 12.14 16.24
C ARG A 180 -4.50 11.31 17.43
N PHE A 181 -3.67 10.42 17.97
CA PHE A 181 -3.91 9.78 19.25
C PHE A 181 -3.49 10.76 20.35
N GLY A 182 -4.43 11.60 20.79
CA GLY A 182 -4.26 12.47 21.96
C GLY A 182 -4.90 13.85 21.84
N LYS A 183 -5.09 14.38 20.63
CA LYS A 183 -5.87 15.61 20.43
C LYS A 183 -7.37 15.25 20.37
N VAL A 184 -8.21 15.99 21.09
CA VAL A 184 -9.67 15.95 20.88
C VAL A 184 -9.88 16.27 19.40
N PRO A 185 -10.52 15.39 18.60
CA PRO A 185 -10.86 15.67 17.22
C PRO A 185 -11.56 17.02 17.19
N ASP A 186 -11.17 17.86 16.25
CA ASP A 186 -11.95 19.06 15.99
C ASP A 186 -13.35 18.61 15.55
N LEU A 187 -14.29 18.73 16.48
CA LEU A 187 -15.70 18.34 16.28
C LEU A 187 -16.34 19.17 15.17
N SER A 188 -15.73 20.28 14.76
CA SER A 188 -16.16 21.07 13.60
C SER A 188 -15.98 20.32 12.28
N LEU A 189 -14.94 19.49 12.13
CA LEU A 189 -14.66 18.71 10.91
C LEU A 189 -15.67 17.57 10.66
N HIS A 190 -16.40 17.16 11.70
CA HIS A 190 -17.40 16.09 11.64
C HIS A 190 -18.83 16.62 11.49
N HIS A 191 -19.02 17.91 11.18
CA HIS A 191 -20.32 18.58 11.03
C HIS A 191 -21.28 17.94 10.01
N HIS A 192 -20.82 16.99 9.20
CA HIS A 192 -21.65 16.28 8.22
C HIS A 192 -21.97 14.82 8.61
N ALA A 193 -21.43 14.29 9.71
CA ALA A 193 -21.56 12.89 10.08
C ALA A 193 -22.05 12.68 11.53
N ARG A 194 -23.38 12.73 11.72
CA ARG A 194 -24.08 12.51 13.03
C ARG A 194 -23.52 11.34 13.85
N HIS A 195 -23.25 10.21 13.19
CA HIS A 195 -22.69 9.02 13.84
C HIS A 195 -21.26 9.22 14.37
N ALA A 196 -20.41 9.92 13.61
CA ALA A 196 -19.04 10.19 14.01
C ALA A 196 -18.99 11.20 15.16
N THR A 197 -19.84 12.24 15.11
CA THR A 197 -19.99 13.22 16.19
C THR A 197 -20.42 12.54 17.49
N LEU A 198 -21.51 11.75 17.46
CA LEU A 198 -21.99 11.02 18.64
C LEU A 198 -20.90 10.10 19.21
N PHE A 199 -20.19 9.39 18.33
CA PHE A 199 -19.12 8.49 18.76
C PHE A 199 -17.96 9.23 19.44
N HIS A 200 -17.50 10.34 18.88
CA HIS A 200 -16.40 11.10 19.44
C HIS A 200 -16.78 11.77 20.76
N GLU A 201 -17.95 12.41 20.86
CA GLU A 201 -18.41 13.02 22.11
C GLU A 201 -18.60 11.97 23.22
N LEU A 202 -19.28 10.87 22.89
CA LEU A 202 -19.60 9.84 23.87
C LEU A 202 -18.37 9.06 24.34
N ARG A 203 -17.39 8.79 23.48
CA ARG A 203 -16.19 8.03 23.90
C ARG A 203 -15.32 8.84 24.86
N TYR A 204 -15.20 10.16 24.70
CA TYR A 204 -14.43 10.98 25.64
C TYR A 204 -15.10 11.07 27.00
N PHE A 205 -16.44 11.18 27.02
CA PHE A 205 -17.20 11.04 28.24
C PHE A 205 -17.02 9.66 28.88
N ALA A 206 -17.02 8.58 28.09
CA ALA A 206 -16.76 7.23 28.60
C ALA A 206 -15.36 7.11 29.23
N TYR A 207 -14.35 7.71 28.60
CA TYR A 207 -12.98 7.71 29.11
C TYR A 207 -12.82 8.44 30.44
N SER A 208 -13.58 9.52 30.67
CA SER A 208 -13.48 10.29 31.91
C SER A 208 -14.11 9.59 33.12
N ILE A 209 -15.14 8.75 32.91
CA ILE A 209 -15.88 8.11 34.01
C ILE A 209 -15.51 6.64 34.24
N VAL A 210 -14.95 5.94 33.25
CA VAL A 210 -14.82 4.47 33.29
C VAL A 210 -14.00 3.95 34.46
N ASN A 211 -12.90 4.62 34.84
CA ASN A 211 -12.06 4.13 35.95
C ASN A 211 -12.81 4.21 37.29
N GLY A 212 -13.47 5.34 37.59
CA GLY A 212 -14.30 5.46 38.78
C GLY A 212 -15.50 4.50 38.77
N MET A 213 -16.12 4.30 37.61
CA MET A 213 -17.25 3.36 37.46
C MET A 213 -16.83 1.89 37.60
N LYS A 214 -15.59 1.53 37.25
CA LYS A 214 -15.03 0.18 37.50
C LYS A 214 -14.78 -0.08 38.99
N GLU A 215 -14.38 0.95 39.72
CA GLU A 215 -14.10 0.86 41.15
C GLU A 215 -15.40 0.86 41.98
N GLN A 216 -16.42 1.61 41.54
CA GLN A 216 -17.62 1.89 42.34
C GLN A 216 -18.89 1.20 41.82
N SER A 217 -18.88 0.57 40.64
CA SER A 217 -20.10 0.14 39.94
C SER A 217 -19.88 -1.04 38.99
N SER A 218 -20.95 -1.49 38.34
CA SER A 218 -20.95 -2.59 37.37
C SER A 218 -20.92 -2.11 35.92
N TYR A 219 -20.61 -3.03 35.00
CA TYR A 219 -20.68 -2.79 33.56
C TYR A 219 -22.08 -2.31 33.12
N ASP A 220 -23.14 -2.90 33.67
CA ASP A 220 -24.51 -2.53 33.31
C ASP A 220 -24.83 -1.09 33.74
N ALA A 221 -24.40 -0.67 34.94
CA ALA A 221 -24.54 0.71 35.40
C ALA A 221 -23.75 1.68 34.50
N PHE A 222 -22.54 1.31 34.08
CA PHE A 222 -21.74 2.07 33.12
C PHE A 222 -22.42 2.18 31.75
N TYR A 223 -22.95 1.08 31.22
CA TYR A 223 -23.69 1.09 29.95
C TYR A 223 -24.94 1.98 30.02
N GLN A 224 -25.72 1.90 31.10
CA GLN A 224 -26.90 2.77 31.29
C GLN A 224 -26.50 4.25 31.38
N ARG A 225 -25.41 4.56 32.10
CA ARG A 225 -24.90 5.94 32.18
C ARG A 225 -24.49 6.49 30.81
N LEU A 226 -23.82 5.68 29.99
CA LEU A 226 -23.48 6.04 28.61
C LEU A 226 -24.73 6.17 27.73
N LEU A 227 -25.74 5.33 27.93
CA LEU A 227 -26.98 5.39 27.16
C LEU A 227 -27.74 6.70 27.43
N THR A 228 -27.87 7.11 28.69
CA THR A 228 -28.48 8.39 29.07
C THR A 228 -27.72 9.57 28.47
N GLU A 229 -26.38 9.56 28.54
CA GLU A 229 -25.59 10.63 27.95
C GLU A 229 -25.68 10.65 26.41
N ALA A 230 -25.70 9.49 25.77
CA ALA A 230 -25.87 9.39 24.32
C ALA A 230 -27.23 9.90 23.85
N GLN A 231 -28.29 9.67 24.64
CA GLN A 231 -29.61 10.23 24.36
C GLN A 231 -29.62 11.75 24.50
N ARG A 232 -28.90 12.30 25.50
CA ARG A 232 -28.73 13.74 25.68
C ARG A 232 -27.96 14.39 24.52
N LEU A 233 -26.92 13.72 24.01
CA LEU A 233 -26.09 14.17 22.89
C LEU A 233 -26.77 14.02 21.52
N ASN A 234 -27.84 13.22 21.42
CA ASN A 234 -28.58 12.98 20.19
C ASN A 234 -29.64 14.06 19.95
N ASP A 235 -29.20 15.31 19.85
CA ASP A 235 -30.02 16.51 19.65
C ASP A 235 -29.69 17.24 18.32
N TYR A 236 -29.37 16.45 17.29
CA TYR A 236 -28.96 16.91 15.96
C TYR A 236 -30.06 17.62 15.16
N GLY A 237 -31.34 17.31 15.47
CA GLY A 237 -32.55 17.87 14.88
C GLY A 237 -32.61 19.38 14.82
N SER A 238 -32.89 20.01 15.96
CA SER A 238 -33.36 21.39 16.01
C SER A 238 -32.35 22.36 16.61
N LYS A 239 -31.29 21.85 17.25
CA LYS A 239 -30.41 22.66 18.13
C LYS A 239 -28.98 22.81 17.64
N ARG A 240 -28.48 21.89 16.80
CA ARG A 240 -27.07 21.86 16.36
C ARG A 240 -26.85 22.26 14.90
N GLY A 241 -27.89 22.67 14.17
CA GLY A 241 -27.75 23.19 12.81
C GLY A 241 -27.23 22.17 11.78
N PHE A 242 -27.37 20.86 12.04
CA PHE A 242 -27.02 19.84 11.05
C PHE A 242 -28.03 19.90 9.91
N ILE A 243 -27.57 20.12 8.67
CA ILE A 243 -28.44 20.21 7.48
C ILE A 243 -28.17 19.01 6.58
N ASP A 244 -29.24 18.30 6.18
CA ASP A 244 -29.17 17.34 5.07
C ASP A 244 -29.05 18.15 3.76
N LEU A 245 -27.84 18.38 3.28
CA LEU A 245 -27.58 19.11 2.03
C LEU A 245 -28.33 18.52 0.82
N LYS A 246 -28.71 17.24 0.86
CA LYS A 246 -29.43 16.57 -0.22
C LYS A 246 -30.94 16.87 -0.22
N ARG A 247 -31.49 17.25 0.94
CA ARG A 247 -32.93 17.52 1.13
C ARG A 247 -33.24 18.96 1.53
N MET A 248 -32.22 19.76 1.88
CA MET A 248 -32.35 21.11 2.45
C MET A 248 -33.26 21.15 3.70
N VAL A 249 -33.18 20.12 4.55
CA VAL A 249 -33.93 20.02 5.80
C VAL A 249 -32.95 19.76 6.94
N PRO A 250 -33.18 20.27 8.17
CA PRO A 250 -32.40 19.85 9.33
C PRO A 250 -32.37 18.33 9.47
N HIS A 251 -31.19 17.76 9.73
CA HIS A 251 -31.06 16.34 9.95
C HIS A 251 -31.82 15.94 11.21
N THR A 252 -32.66 14.92 11.12
CA THR A 252 -33.32 14.34 12.29
C THR A 252 -32.34 13.71 13.27
N ASP A 253 -32.77 13.45 14.50
CA ASP A 253 -31.97 12.71 15.47
C ASP A 253 -31.74 11.26 15.01
N LEU A 254 -30.67 10.63 15.50
CA LEU A 254 -30.41 9.23 15.24
C LEU A 254 -31.50 8.36 15.88
N ARG A 255 -31.87 7.26 15.22
CA ARG A 255 -32.85 6.31 15.77
C ARG A 255 -32.30 5.69 17.06
N ALA A 256 -33.17 5.36 18.00
CA ALA A 256 -32.77 4.76 19.27
C ALA A 256 -31.93 3.47 19.10
N SER A 257 -32.18 2.69 18.04
CA SER A 257 -31.36 1.51 17.72
C SER A 257 -29.92 1.88 17.31
N GLN A 258 -29.74 2.95 16.55
CA GLN A 258 -28.44 3.46 16.12
C GLN A 258 -27.64 4.02 17.30
N VAL A 259 -28.31 4.76 18.19
CA VAL A 259 -27.72 5.25 19.45
C VAL A 259 -27.25 4.06 20.30
N ARG A 260 -28.11 3.06 20.54
CA ARG A 260 -27.75 1.84 21.29
C ARG A 260 -26.59 1.08 20.68
N ALA A 261 -26.51 0.98 19.35
CA ALA A 261 -25.38 0.33 18.67
C ALA A 261 -24.06 1.06 18.95
N THR A 262 -24.08 2.38 18.90
CA THR A 262 -22.92 3.24 19.16
C THR A 262 -22.47 3.13 20.62
N VAL A 263 -23.43 3.24 21.56
CA VAL A 263 -23.19 3.06 23.00
C VAL A 263 -22.58 1.69 23.28
N ARG A 264 -23.13 0.61 22.71
CA ARG A 264 -22.62 -0.75 22.91
C ARG A 264 -21.18 -0.91 22.43
N SER A 265 -20.84 -0.32 21.29
CA SER A 265 -19.48 -0.35 20.76
C SER A 265 -18.50 0.35 21.71
N ILE A 266 -18.86 1.55 22.18
CA ILE A 266 -18.01 2.34 23.08
C ILE A 266 -17.92 1.68 24.45
N ALA A 267 -19.03 1.23 25.02
CA ALA A 267 -19.09 0.64 26.34
C ALA A 267 -18.20 -0.61 26.44
N ARG A 268 -18.33 -1.56 25.50
CA ARG A 268 -17.53 -2.78 25.49
C ARG A 268 -16.04 -2.49 25.37
N TRP A 269 -15.66 -1.68 24.38
CA TRP A 269 -14.24 -1.38 24.17
C TRP A 269 -13.65 -0.62 25.35
N THR A 270 -14.37 0.37 25.88
CA THR A 270 -13.88 1.19 26.99
C THR A 270 -13.78 0.37 28.27
N TRP A 271 -14.76 -0.49 28.56
CA TRP A 271 -14.70 -1.35 29.73
C TRP A 271 -13.55 -2.37 29.64
N ASP A 272 -13.38 -3.03 28.49
CA ASP A 272 -12.44 -4.15 28.37
C ASP A 272 -11.01 -3.71 28.05
N LYS A 273 -10.83 -2.61 27.33
CA LYS A 273 -9.54 -2.22 26.72
C LYS A 273 -9.01 -0.87 27.18
N TYR A 274 -9.85 0.01 27.71
CA TYR A 274 -9.39 1.31 28.17
C TYR A 274 -8.83 1.19 29.59
N THR A 275 -7.56 1.54 29.72
CA THR A 275 -6.81 1.52 30.98
C THR A 275 -6.51 2.91 31.52
N GLY A 276 -6.89 3.98 30.80
CA GLY A 276 -6.65 5.38 31.19
C GLY A 276 -5.17 5.77 31.33
N ASP A 277 -4.27 4.85 31.04
CA ASP A 277 -2.84 5.03 31.21
C ASP A 277 -2.23 5.41 29.86
N GLY A 278 -1.61 6.59 29.80
CA GLY A 278 -0.78 7.02 28.68
C GLY A 278 0.41 6.08 28.40
N ARG A 279 0.58 4.98 29.16
CA ARG A 279 1.43 3.85 28.82
C ARG A 279 1.03 3.27 27.46
N CYS A 280 1.67 3.80 26.43
CA CYS A 280 1.81 3.15 25.14
C CYS A 280 2.18 1.68 25.35
N ASN A 281 1.48 0.76 24.69
CA ASN A 281 1.86 -0.65 24.68
C ASN A 281 3.27 -0.74 24.06
N ARG A 282 4.30 -0.93 24.89
CA ARG A 282 5.72 -0.99 24.48
C ARG A 282 6.11 -2.35 23.89
N GLY A 283 5.12 -3.14 23.46
CA GLY A 283 5.30 -4.50 22.98
C GLY A 283 5.64 -5.48 24.10
N VAL A 284 5.75 -6.76 23.73
CA VAL A 284 6.02 -7.89 24.64
C VAL A 284 7.32 -7.69 25.43
N MET A 285 8.32 -7.05 24.84
CA MET A 285 9.63 -6.80 25.47
C MET A 285 9.68 -5.54 26.34
N ARG A 286 8.64 -4.69 26.30
CA ARG A 286 8.55 -3.44 27.08
C ARG A 286 9.80 -2.53 27.02
N LEU A 287 10.49 -2.51 25.88
CA LEU A 287 11.78 -1.82 25.70
C LEU A 287 11.66 -0.30 25.98
N SER A 288 12.65 0.25 26.67
CA SER A 288 12.70 1.67 27.04
C SER A 288 12.84 2.59 25.82
N LYS A 289 12.20 3.77 25.84
CA LYS A 289 12.37 4.80 24.80
C LYS A 289 13.77 5.42 24.79
N ALA A 290 14.50 5.32 25.91
CA ALA A 290 15.89 5.78 25.99
C ALA A 290 16.82 4.99 25.06
N LEU A 291 16.44 3.77 24.67
CA LEU A 291 17.21 2.98 23.72
C LEU A 291 17.00 3.50 22.28
N PRO A 292 18.08 3.65 21.48
CA PRO A 292 17.99 3.97 20.06
C PRO A 292 17.04 3.03 19.31
N LEU A 293 16.38 3.54 18.28
CA LEU A 293 15.39 2.77 17.51
C LEU A 293 16.00 1.50 16.90
N VAL A 294 17.21 1.62 16.33
CA VAL A 294 17.94 0.52 15.71
C VAL A 294 18.18 -0.61 16.72
N GLU A 295 18.57 -0.25 17.94
CA GLU A 295 18.85 -1.22 19.00
C GLU A 295 17.57 -1.92 19.48
N ARG A 296 16.46 -1.18 19.57
CA ARG A 296 15.16 -1.78 19.88
C ARG A 296 14.69 -2.73 18.79
N GLN A 297 14.93 -2.41 17.52
CA GLN A 297 14.61 -3.28 16.38
C GLN A 297 15.48 -4.54 16.39
N ARG A 298 16.78 -4.40 16.69
CA ARG A 298 17.72 -5.52 16.83
C ARG A 298 17.26 -6.51 17.90
N LEU A 299 16.98 -6.02 19.11
CA LEU A 299 16.50 -6.84 20.23
C LEU A 299 15.15 -7.52 19.93
N ALA A 300 14.23 -6.80 19.29
CA ALA A 300 12.94 -7.36 18.87
C ALA A 300 13.09 -8.45 17.80
N ALA A 301 14.00 -8.26 16.84
CA ALA A 301 14.32 -9.24 15.81
C ALA A 301 14.98 -10.48 16.41
N GLU A 302 15.93 -10.30 17.33
CA GLU A 302 16.62 -11.39 18.03
C GLU A 302 15.64 -12.28 18.81
N ARG A 303 14.74 -11.68 19.61
CA ARG A 303 13.66 -12.42 20.29
C ARG A 303 12.79 -13.18 19.30
N THR A 304 12.32 -12.49 18.25
CA THR A 304 11.43 -13.09 17.25
C THR A 304 12.11 -14.26 16.53
N HIS A 305 13.39 -14.12 16.20
CA HIS A 305 14.18 -15.18 15.59
C HIS A 305 14.38 -16.37 16.54
N GLY A 306 14.64 -16.09 17.82
CA GLY A 306 14.73 -17.10 18.89
C GLY A 306 13.43 -17.89 19.05
N GLU A 307 12.29 -17.20 19.19
CA GLU A 307 10.98 -17.86 19.32
C GLU A 307 10.63 -18.71 18.08
N ARG A 308 10.87 -18.19 16.87
CA ARG A 308 10.68 -18.95 15.63
C ARG A 308 11.60 -20.17 15.55
N SER A 309 12.84 -20.03 15.98
CA SER A 309 13.81 -21.13 15.96
C SER A 309 13.43 -22.21 16.98
N ALA A 310 13.03 -21.82 18.19
CA ALA A 310 12.53 -22.73 19.22
C ALA A 310 11.26 -23.47 18.78
N ALA A 311 10.29 -22.77 18.17
CA ALA A 311 9.08 -23.40 17.64
C ALA A 311 9.39 -24.38 16.49
N THR A 312 10.36 -24.05 15.64
CA THR A 312 10.82 -24.94 14.56
C THR A 312 11.51 -26.17 15.13
N ALA A 313 12.39 -26.00 16.11
CA ALA A 313 13.06 -27.09 16.81
C ALA A 313 12.06 -28.05 17.48
N ALA A 314 11.08 -27.52 18.22
CA ALA A 314 10.03 -28.33 18.84
C ALA A 314 9.20 -29.11 17.80
N ARG A 315 8.89 -28.50 16.65
CA ARG A 315 8.19 -29.16 15.55
C ARG A 315 8.98 -30.32 14.95
N ILE A 316 10.30 -30.15 14.80
CA ILE A 316 11.20 -31.21 14.30
C ILE A 316 11.28 -32.35 15.32
N GLN A 317 11.46 -32.04 16.61
CA GLN A 317 11.50 -33.05 17.67
C GLN A 317 10.20 -33.87 17.75
N ALA A 318 9.05 -33.21 17.66
CA ALA A 318 7.76 -33.90 17.61
C ALA A 318 7.62 -34.81 16.37
N ALA A 319 8.11 -34.35 15.22
CA ALA A 319 8.12 -35.15 13.99
C ALA A 319 9.06 -36.37 14.09
N CYS A 320 10.23 -36.21 14.71
CA CYS A 320 11.14 -37.33 14.99
C CYS A 320 10.46 -38.40 15.87
N GLY A 321 9.75 -37.98 16.92
CA GLY A 321 8.97 -38.87 17.78
C GLY A 321 7.88 -39.64 17.01
N LEU A 322 7.16 -38.96 16.11
CA LEU A 322 6.10 -39.56 15.30
C LEU A 322 6.63 -40.55 14.26
N LEU A 323 7.71 -40.23 13.55
CA LEU A 323 8.33 -41.14 12.58
C LEU A 323 8.87 -42.39 13.27
N ARG A 324 9.44 -42.21 14.47
CA ARG A 324 9.88 -43.33 15.29
C ARG A 324 8.74 -44.24 15.73
N ALA A 325 7.63 -43.67 16.19
CA ALA A 325 6.45 -44.44 16.57
C ALA A 325 5.85 -45.25 15.40
N LYS A 326 6.08 -44.80 14.16
CA LYS A 326 5.69 -45.51 12.93
C LYS A 326 6.72 -46.53 12.43
N GLY A 327 7.91 -46.60 13.02
CA GLY A 327 8.99 -47.47 12.56
C GLY A 327 9.64 -47.02 11.24
N GLU A 328 9.46 -45.76 10.84
CA GLU A 328 10.03 -45.21 9.61
C GLU A 328 11.42 -44.60 9.84
N ALA A 329 12.26 -44.62 8.80
CA ALA A 329 13.59 -44.03 8.88
C ALA A 329 13.53 -42.49 9.02
N LEU A 330 14.34 -41.96 9.94
CA LEU A 330 14.50 -40.53 10.23
C LEU A 330 15.30 -39.82 9.11
N THR A 331 14.74 -39.80 7.91
CA THR A 331 15.34 -39.09 6.77
C THR A 331 14.92 -37.62 6.76
N GLN A 332 15.81 -36.75 6.27
CA GLN A 332 15.50 -35.32 6.10
C GLN A 332 14.25 -35.10 5.23
N THR A 333 14.02 -35.97 4.24
CA THR A 333 12.86 -35.90 3.34
C THR A 333 11.56 -36.23 4.07
N ALA A 334 11.55 -37.27 4.91
CA ALA A 334 10.39 -37.65 5.71
C ALA A 334 10.05 -36.57 6.75
N LEU A 335 11.07 -36.01 7.42
CA LEU A 335 10.89 -34.92 8.38
C LEU A 335 10.39 -33.62 7.70
N ALA A 336 10.90 -33.28 6.53
CA ALA A 336 10.43 -32.13 5.75
C ALA A 336 8.95 -32.29 5.34
N ALA A 337 8.56 -33.48 4.88
CA ALA A 337 7.18 -33.78 4.52
C ALA A 337 6.23 -33.69 5.72
N LEU A 338 6.60 -34.28 6.86
CA LEU A 338 5.75 -34.31 8.06
C LEU A 338 5.64 -32.94 8.72
N THR A 339 6.74 -32.19 8.77
CA THR A 339 6.76 -30.85 9.38
C THR A 339 6.29 -29.76 8.42
N ARG A 340 6.17 -30.00 7.11
CA ARG A 340 6.00 -28.95 6.08
C ARG A 340 7.09 -27.88 6.12
N LEU A 341 8.32 -28.27 6.46
CA LEU A 341 9.51 -27.42 6.34
C LEU A 341 10.25 -27.75 5.04
N SER A 342 11.04 -26.81 4.54
CA SER A 342 11.99 -27.12 3.47
C SER A 342 13.08 -28.08 3.96
N ARG A 343 13.61 -28.92 3.08
CA ARG A 343 14.74 -29.81 3.39
C ARG A 343 15.95 -29.02 3.93
N GLN A 344 16.22 -27.83 3.37
CA GLN A 344 17.30 -26.95 3.81
C GLN A 344 17.10 -26.48 5.26
N THR A 345 15.85 -26.16 5.64
CA THR A 345 15.52 -25.79 7.02
C THR A 345 15.73 -26.97 7.96
N VAL A 346 15.31 -28.18 7.59
CA VAL A 346 15.55 -29.39 8.40
C VAL A 346 17.04 -29.67 8.58
N ALA A 347 17.83 -29.54 7.51
CA ALA A 347 19.29 -29.72 7.56
C ALA A 347 19.98 -28.73 8.52
N LYS A 348 19.46 -27.51 8.68
CA LYS A 348 19.98 -26.53 9.64
C LYS A 348 19.87 -27.01 11.10
N TYR A 349 18.94 -27.92 11.39
CA TYR A 349 18.73 -28.50 12.72
C TYR A 349 19.23 -29.96 12.82
N GLN A 350 20.19 -30.36 11.98
CA GLN A 350 20.71 -31.74 11.97
C GLN A 350 21.22 -32.19 13.34
N GLN A 351 21.91 -31.32 14.09
CA GLN A 351 22.40 -31.62 15.43
C GLN A 351 21.29 -32.07 16.39
N LEU A 352 20.09 -31.49 16.29
CA LEU A 352 18.95 -31.91 17.12
C LEU A 352 18.40 -33.29 16.71
N ILE A 353 18.50 -33.62 15.43
CA ILE A 353 18.07 -34.92 14.89
C ILE A 353 19.07 -36.01 15.31
N ASP A 354 20.36 -35.70 15.25
CA ASP A 354 21.45 -36.59 15.67
C ASP A 354 21.36 -36.85 17.18
N GLU A 355 21.12 -35.82 17.99
CA GLU A 355 20.92 -35.94 19.43
C GLU A 355 19.68 -36.80 19.78
N PHE A 356 18.59 -36.64 19.04
CA PHE A 356 17.40 -37.48 19.22
C PHE A 356 17.67 -38.96 18.86
N THR A 357 18.57 -39.18 17.92
CA THR A 357 18.98 -40.52 17.47
C THR A 357 19.94 -41.16 18.50
N SER A 358 20.91 -40.40 19.01
CA SER A 358 21.94 -40.87 19.95
C SER A 358 21.37 -41.19 21.33
N ARG A 359 20.43 -40.39 21.86
CA ARG A 359 19.74 -40.63 23.14
C ARG A 359 19.02 -41.97 23.25
N VAL A 360 18.89 -42.70 22.14
CA VAL A 360 18.22 -44.02 22.12
C VAL A 360 19.15 -45.13 21.62
N ALA A 361 20.33 -44.82 21.09
CA ALA A 361 21.35 -45.83 20.83
C ALA A 361 21.97 -46.39 22.14
N GLU A 362 21.81 -45.67 23.26
CA GLU A 362 22.38 -46.01 24.57
C GLU A 362 21.61 -47.08 25.38
N ALA A 363 20.63 -47.76 24.77
CA ALA A 363 20.03 -48.96 25.36
C ALA A 363 20.03 -50.11 24.34
N PRO A 364 21.04 -50.99 24.38
CA PRO A 364 20.74 -52.37 24.78
C PRO A 364 21.84 -53.05 25.64
N ALA A 365 21.40 -53.93 26.54
CA ALA A 365 22.21 -54.97 27.17
C ALA A 365 22.43 -56.15 26.18
N PRO A 366 23.48 -56.98 26.36
CA PRO A 366 24.03 -57.82 25.28
C PRO A 366 23.31 -59.16 25.17
N LYS A 367 23.03 -59.62 23.94
CA LYS A 367 22.90 -61.05 23.63
C LYS A 367 23.30 -61.41 22.19
N GLU A 368 24.28 -62.30 22.16
CA GLU A 368 24.40 -63.54 21.38
C GLU A 368 24.60 -63.49 19.86
N GLU A 369 25.79 -63.98 19.49
CA GLU A 369 26.20 -64.41 18.15
C GLU A 369 25.24 -65.44 17.56
N ALA A 370 24.90 -65.25 16.28
CA ALA A 370 24.46 -66.33 15.41
C ALA A 370 25.04 -66.11 14.00
N ALA A 371 25.77 -67.13 13.54
CA ALA A 371 26.50 -67.19 12.28
C ALA A 371 25.59 -67.22 11.04
N GLY A 372 26.10 -66.77 9.88
CA GLY A 372 25.44 -66.97 8.58
C GLY A 372 26.06 -66.27 7.35
N GLN A 373 27.19 -66.81 6.87
CA GLN A 373 27.75 -66.88 5.49
C GLN A 373 27.81 -65.68 4.50
N PRO A 374 28.85 -65.64 3.63
CA PRO A 374 29.20 -64.47 2.81
C PRO A 374 28.50 -64.48 1.45
N VAL A 375 28.05 -63.30 0.99
CA VAL A 375 27.55 -63.13 -0.40
C VAL A 375 28.41 -62.11 -1.16
N ILE A 376 29.30 -62.70 -1.95
CA ILE A 376 29.89 -62.31 -3.24
C ILE A 376 29.62 -60.86 -3.72
N VAL A 377 30.69 -60.07 -3.68
CA VAL A 377 30.87 -58.80 -4.42
C VAL A 377 31.08 -59.07 -5.92
N LYS A 378 30.37 -58.34 -6.78
CA LYS A 378 30.76 -58.14 -8.19
C LYS A 378 31.04 -56.66 -8.43
N PHE A 379 32.31 -56.38 -8.75
CA PHE A 379 32.79 -55.10 -9.24
C PHE A 379 32.14 -54.74 -10.59
N ALA A 380 31.78 -53.47 -10.77
CA ALA A 380 31.75 -52.84 -12.09
C ALA A 380 32.13 -51.36 -11.95
N THR A 381 33.38 -51.10 -12.29
CA THR A 381 34.08 -49.82 -12.42
C THR A 381 33.40 -48.94 -13.46
N ARG A 382 33.06 -47.69 -13.12
CA ARG A 382 33.07 -46.57 -14.07
C ARG A 382 33.66 -45.33 -13.41
N GLN A 383 34.96 -45.12 -13.69
CA GLN A 383 35.64 -43.85 -13.59
C GLN A 383 34.97 -42.87 -14.57
N ILE A 384 34.54 -41.70 -14.08
CA ILE A 384 34.26 -40.54 -14.93
C ILE A 384 35.32 -39.50 -14.62
N THR A 385 36.09 -39.19 -15.66
CA THR A 385 37.18 -38.23 -15.70
C THR A 385 36.66 -36.80 -15.50
N ALA A 386 37.34 -36.00 -14.67
CA ALA A 386 37.09 -34.57 -14.52
C ALA A 386 37.70 -33.77 -15.70
N PRO A 387 37.02 -32.75 -16.25
CA PRO A 387 37.64 -31.81 -17.17
C PRO A 387 38.53 -30.79 -16.42
N PRO A 388 39.59 -30.29 -17.05
CA PRO A 388 40.66 -29.55 -16.37
C PRO A 388 40.26 -28.11 -16.02
N ALA A 389 40.87 -27.65 -14.93
CA ALA A 389 40.83 -26.27 -14.44
C ALA A 389 41.62 -25.34 -15.38
N ALA A 390 41.03 -24.18 -15.71
CA ALA A 390 41.77 -23.02 -16.20
C ALA A 390 42.01 -22.07 -15.02
N ALA A 391 43.29 -21.86 -14.69
CA ALA A 391 43.78 -20.64 -14.05
C ALA A 391 43.34 -19.45 -14.93
N GLY A 392 42.84 -18.33 -14.44
CA GLY A 392 43.29 -17.52 -13.31
C GLY A 392 43.40 -16.11 -13.87
N GLU A 393 42.77 -15.12 -13.23
CA GLU A 393 43.34 -13.78 -13.05
C GLU A 393 42.36 -12.88 -12.29
N SER A 394 42.91 -12.34 -11.22
CA SER A 394 42.43 -11.29 -10.34
C SER A 394 42.35 -9.94 -11.06
N GLY A 395 41.25 -9.21 -10.87
CA GLY A 395 41.13 -7.83 -11.32
C GLY A 395 40.05 -7.08 -10.54
N THR A 396 40.47 -6.43 -9.46
CA THR A 396 39.71 -5.39 -8.76
C THR A 396 39.41 -4.23 -9.69
N SER A 397 38.15 -3.76 -9.74
CA SER A 397 37.90 -2.33 -9.96
C SER A 397 36.58 -1.92 -9.33
N ALA A 398 36.69 -1.02 -8.35
CA ALA A 398 35.60 -0.16 -7.93
C ALA A 398 35.09 0.64 -9.13
N VAL A 399 33.78 0.65 -9.34
CA VAL A 399 33.12 1.58 -10.27
C VAL A 399 32.14 2.39 -9.44
N GLN A 400 32.55 3.62 -9.15
CA GLN A 400 31.65 4.71 -8.82
C GLN A 400 30.69 4.89 -10.00
N ARG A 401 29.39 4.72 -9.78
CA ARG A 401 28.36 5.17 -10.72
C ARG A 401 27.79 6.47 -10.21
N GLU A 402 28.22 7.58 -10.81
CA GLU A 402 27.40 8.78 -10.86
C GLU A 402 26.13 8.49 -11.68
N PRO A 403 24.96 9.03 -11.32
CA PRO A 403 23.76 8.89 -12.13
C PRO A 403 23.88 9.79 -13.36
N SER A 404 24.14 9.16 -14.52
CA SER A 404 24.05 9.82 -15.82
C SER A 404 22.60 10.26 -16.07
N ARG A 405 22.40 11.58 -16.21
CA ARG A 405 21.14 12.18 -16.68
C ARG A 405 20.74 11.58 -18.04
N PRO A 406 19.53 11.04 -18.23
CA PRO A 406 19.08 10.65 -19.56
C PRO A 406 18.85 11.89 -20.42
N ALA A 407 19.29 11.83 -21.67
CA ALA A 407 19.06 12.88 -22.66
C ALA A 407 17.56 13.09 -22.88
N LEU A 408 17.09 14.31 -22.64
CA LEU A 408 15.72 14.74 -22.93
C LEU A 408 15.48 14.68 -24.44
N ARG A 409 14.59 13.80 -24.89
CA ARG A 409 14.18 13.73 -26.31
C ARG A 409 12.91 14.56 -26.48
N LEU A 410 13.08 15.84 -26.81
CA LEU A 410 11.97 16.73 -27.16
C LEU A 410 11.36 16.27 -28.50
N VAL A 411 10.15 15.71 -28.47
CA VAL A 411 9.36 15.42 -29.67
C VAL A 411 8.18 16.36 -29.72
N VAL A 412 8.24 17.34 -30.62
CA VAL A 412 7.20 18.36 -30.84
C VAL A 412 6.19 17.81 -31.84
N GLY A 413 4.91 17.73 -31.48
CA GLY A 413 3.84 17.31 -32.39
C GLY A 413 3.67 18.25 -33.60
N GLY A 414 3.31 17.68 -34.76
CA GLY A 414 3.28 18.35 -36.06
C GLY A 414 2.39 19.61 -36.19
N PRO A 415 2.50 20.31 -37.35
CA PRO A 415 1.90 21.62 -37.58
C PRO A 415 0.37 21.58 -37.49
N ALA A 416 -0.21 22.69 -37.01
CA ALA A 416 -1.65 22.84 -36.87
C ALA A 416 -2.35 22.79 -38.26
N PRO A 417 -3.56 22.20 -38.37
CA PRO A 417 -4.38 22.41 -39.55
C PRO A 417 -4.79 23.90 -39.62
N PRO A 418 -4.95 24.45 -40.84
CA PRO A 418 -5.34 25.85 -41.01
C PRO A 418 -6.68 26.10 -40.32
N LEU A 419 -6.70 27.11 -39.46
CA LEU A 419 -7.93 27.66 -38.91
C LEU A 419 -8.58 28.51 -40.00
N ASP A 420 -9.52 27.92 -40.74
CA ASP A 420 -10.40 28.71 -41.61
C ASP A 420 -11.18 29.68 -40.72
N SER A 421 -10.86 30.96 -40.90
CA SER A 421 -11.53 32.08 -40.26
C SER A 421 -12.75 32.42 -41.11
N SER A 422 -13.93 31.93 -40.72
CA SER A 422 -15.23 32.39 -41.21
C SER A 422 -16.31 32.16 -40.17
#